data_AF-A0A3N5YIP5-F1
#
_entry.id   AF-A0A3N5YIP5-F1
#
_cell.length_a   1.000
_cell.length_b   1.000
_cell.length_c   1.000
_cell.angle_alpha   90.00
_cell.angle_beta   90.00
_cell.angle_gamma   90.00
#
_symmetry.space_group_name_H-M   'P 1'
#
loop_
_entity.id
_entity.type
_entity.pdbx_description
1 polymer ?
#
loop_
_entity_poly.entity_id
_entity_poly.type
_entity_poly.pdbx_seq_one_letter_code
_entity_poly.pdbx_strand_id
1 'polypeptide(L)'
;MNLSELIAKGTVVGDGAMGTELQRAGLEIGECGERWVLEHPDRIEAIHTSYLASGSQVIITNSFGANRWVLGRYGLADRVEEVNREAAVVARRAAGGRALVLGDIGPFGGFLRPLGEVDASDLEAEFVRQAAALLEGGADGIVIETMSALEEVVAAVRAARRAGARLVAASLAFDRLPNGNVRTMMGVSPEQAASAVAAEGADIVGANCGTRMSTADFAVVVKAFRSTTRLPVMIQANAGSPELEEGRAVYRLSPGAFAEGMVEVVAAGAALVGGCCGTTPAHIGALAAAVQAFDRNERV
;
A
#
# COMPACT_ATOMS: atom_id res chain seq x y z
N MET A 1 -0.91 16.56 11.25
CA MET A 1 -0.91 16.65 9.78
C MET A 1 -2.19 15.98 9.30
N ASN A 2 -2.84 16.46 8.24
CA ASN A 2 -4.07 15.87 7.71
C ASN A 2 -3.90 15.60 6.21
N LEU A 3 -4.33 14.42 5.74
CA LEU A 3 -4.20 14.06 4.34
C LEU A 3 -4.98 14.98 3.40
N SER A 4 -6.18 15.44 3.80
CA SER A 4 -6.95 16.35 2.97
C SER A 4 -6.24 17.69 2.76
N GLU A 5 -5.50 18.16 3.76
CA GLU A 5 -4.66 19.36 3.65
C GLU A 5 -3.44 19.13 2.75
N LEU A 6 -2.86 17.93 2.75
CA LEU A 6 -1.77 17.58 1.85
C LEU A 6 -2.25 17.53 0.39
N ILE A 7 -3.37 16.85 0.13
CA ILE A 7 -3.98 16.75 -1.20
C ILE A 7 -4.40 18.14 -1.72
N ALA A 8 -4.92 19.01 -0.85
CA ALA A 8 -5.26 20.38 -1.24
C ALA A 8 -4.03 21.20 -1.65
N LYS A 9 -2.84 20.86 -1.13
CA LYS A 9 -1.56 21.50 -1.47
C LYS A 9 -0.86 20.91 -2.68
N GLY A 10 -1.41 19.85 -3.30
CA GLY A 10 -0.85 19.19 -4.47
C GLY A 10 -0.94 17.68 -4.37
N THR A 11 -0.32 17.01 -5.33
CA THR A 11 -0.21 15.56 -5.33
C THR A 11 0.70 15.12 -4.18
N VAL A 12 0.22 14.16 -3.39
CA VAL A 12 0.92 13.65 -2.21
C VAL A 12 1.85 12.52 -2.62
N VAL A 13 3.08 12.55 -2.12
CA VAL A 13 4.08 11.48 -2.37
C VAL A 13 4.13 10.52 -1.19
N GLY A 14 3.84 9.24 -1.44
CA GLY A 14 4.00 8.13 -0.51
C GLY A 14 5.44 7.60 -0.46
N ASP A 15 5.68 6.54 0.30
CA ASP A 15 6.93 5.79 0.29
C ASP A 15 6.98 4.73 -0.83
N GLY A 16 8.03 3.92 -0.80
CA GLY A 16 8.23 2.79 -1.70
C GLY A 16 8.13 1.44 -0.97
N ALA A 17 8.68 0.40 -1.58
CA ALA A 17 8.57 -0.95 -1.03
C ALA A 17 9.34 -1.18 0.29
N MET A 18 8.61 -1.62 1.31
CA MET A 18 9.20 -2.18 2.53
C MET A 18 9.90 -3.52 2.27
N GLY A 19 9.20 -4.49 1.66
CA GLY A 19 9.70 -5.86 1.50
C GLY A 19 11.02 -5.98 0.74
N THR A 20 11.19 -5.26 -0.37
CA THR A 20 12.45 -5.29 -1.14
C THR A 20 13.59 -4.57 -0.43
N GLU A 21 13.31 -3.52 0.35
CA GLU A 21 14.34 -2.85 1.14
C GLU A 21 14.76 -3.70 2.36
N LEU A 22 13.84 -4.48 2.95
CA LEU A 22 14.20 -5.48 3.97
C LEU A 22 15.17 -6.52 3.42
N GLN A 23 14.93 -7.03 2.22
CA GLN A 23 15.84 -7.96 1.56
C GLN A 23 17.23 -7.33 1.34
N ARG A 24 17.29 -6.05 0.94
CA ARG A 24 18.57 -5.31 0.83
C ARG A 24 19.26 -5.11 2.19
N ALA A 25 18.47 -4.97 3.26
CA ALA A 25 18.95 -4.85 4.63
C ALA A 25 19.32 -6.22 5.26
N GLY A 26 19.17 -7.32 4.51
CA GLY A 26 19.63 -8.66 4.89
C GLY A 26 18.53 -9.64 5.30
N LEU A 27 17.25 -9.35 5.05
CA LEU A 27 16.16 -10.32 5.24
C LEU A 27 16.31 -11.46 4.22
N GLU A 28 16.42 -12.69 4.72
CA GLU A 28 16.55 -13.86 3.86
C GLU A 28 15.21 -14.30 3.27
N ILE A 29 15.26 -15.02 2.15
CA ILE A 29 14.07 -15.55 1.51
C ILE A 29 13.38 -16.54 2.46
N GLY A 30 12.11 -16.31 2.72
CA GLY A 30 11.29 -17.15 3.59
C GLY A 30 11.28 -16.69 5.05
N GLU A 31 12.02 -15.65 5.43
CA GLU A 31 11.88 -15.03 6.75
C GLU A 31 10.62 -14.15 6.85
N CYS A 32 10.19 -13.87 8.08
CA CYS A 32 9.05 -12.98 8.36
C CYS A 32 9.55 -11.56 8.55
N GLY A 33 9.31 -10.71 7.55
CA GLY A 33 9.70 -9.29 7.59
C GLY A 33 8.99 -8.52 8.71
N GLU A 34 7.76 -8.88 9.05
CA GLU A 34 6.99 -8.23 10.12
C GLU A 34 7.62 -8.49 11.49
N ARG A 35 8.30 -9.63 11.70
CA ARG A 35 9.02 -9.93 12.95
C ARG A 35 10.12 -8.92 13.24
N TRP A 36 10.72 -8.31 12.21
CA TRP A 36 11.82 -7.37 12.37
C TRP A 36 11.42 -6.10 13.12
N VAL A 37 10.12 -5.77 13.23
CA VAL A 37 9.71 -4.64 14.10
C VAL A 37 10.02 -4.90 15.57
N LEU A 38 10.17 -6.17 15.97
CA LEU A 38 10.52 -6.60 17.32
C LEU A 38 12.02 -6.85 17.47
N GLU A 39 12.66 -7.45 16.46
CA GLU A 39 14.05 -7.91 16.54
C GLU A 39 15.06 -6.88 16.01
N HIS A 40 14.66 -6.09 15.02
CA HIS A 40 15.51 -5.13 14.30
C HIS A 40 14.79 -3.78 14.05
N PRO A 41 14.15 -3.16 15.06
CA PRO A 41 13.35 -1.94 14.87
C PRO A 41 14.17 -0.77 14.33
N ASP A 42 15.47 -0.73 14.60
CA ASP A 42 16.42 0.26 14.09
C ASP A 42 16.55 0.19 12.55
N ARG A 43 16.56 -1.03 11.98
CA ARG A 43 16.61 -1.22 10.53
C ARG A 43 15.32 -0.78 9.86
N ILE A 44 14.18 -1.10 10.47
CA ILE A 44 12.86 -0.67 9.97
C ILE A 44 12.75 0.86 9.99
N GLU A 45 13.14 1.48 11.10
CA GLU A 45 13.19 2.94 11.22
C GLU A 45 14.13 3.59 10.19
N ALA A 46 15.29 2.99 9.92
CA ALA A 46 16.21 3.47 8.91
C ALA A 46 15.59 3.45 7.51
N ILE A 47 14.84 2.41 7.16
CA ILE A 47 14.10 2.33 5.89
C ILE A 47 13.06 3.44 5.81
N HIS A 48 12.18 3.61 6.81
CA HIS A 48 11.22 4.71 6.83
C HIS A 48 11.90 6.08 6.72
N THR A 49 12.98 6.29 7.46
CA THR A 49 13.75 7.54 7.44
C THR A 49 14.33 7.83 6.07
N SER A 50 14.77 6.79 5.34
CA SER A 50 15.30 6.95 3.98
C SER A 50 14.24 7.41 2.97
N TYR A 51 12.99 6.93 3.09
CA TYR A 51 11.88 7.39 2.26
C TYR A 51 11.46 8.82 2.60
N LEU A 52 11.39 9.16 3.89
CA LEU A 52 11.13 10.52 4.35
C LEU A 52 12.20 11.50 3.84
N ALA A 53 13.47 11.12 3.88
CA ALA A 53 14.57 11.91 3.33
C ALA A 53 14.50 12.07 1.80
N SER A 54 13.80 11.16 1.13
CA SER A 54 13.57 11.17 -0.33
C SER A 54 12.30 11.93 -0.73
N GLY A 55 11.56 12.51 0.23
CA GLY A 55 10.41 13.37 -0.05
C GLY A 55 9.04 12.75 0.22
N SER A 56 8.97 11.54 0.79
CA SER A 56 7.68 10.97 1.23
C SER A 56 7.01 11.84 2.29
N GLN A 57 5.72 12.09 2.09
CA GLN A 57 4.84 12.81 3.01
C GLN A 57 3.90 11.86 3.76
N VAL A 58 3.76 10.64 3.24
CA VAL A 58 3.02 9.53 3.84
C VAL A 58 3.94 8.32 3.81
N ILE A 59 4.01 7.58 4.93
CA ILE A 59 4.69 6.28 5.01
C ILE A 59 3.72 5.22 5.53
N ILE A 60 3.94 3.98 5.15
CA ILE A 60 3.13 2.83 5.57
C ILE A 60 3.92 1.97 6.57
N THR A 61 3.26 1.35 7.54
CA THR A 61 3.94 0.51 8.55
C THR A 61 4.46 -0.81 7.97
N ASN A 62 5.49 -1.40 8.57
CA ASN A 62 5.92 -2.77 8.24
C ASN A 62 4.97 -3.81 8.87
N SER A 63 3.73 -3.89 8.38
CA SER A 63 2.68 -4.75 8.93
C SER A 63 1.79 -5.42 7.88
N PHE A 64 2.16 -5.37 6.60
CA PHE A 64 1.41 -5.95 5.49
C PHE A 64 0.83 -7.34 5.78
N GLY A 65 1.68 -8.28 6.22
CA GLY A 65 1.29 -9.65 6.56
C GLY A 65 1.05 -9.88 8.06
N ALA A 66 0.83 -8.86 8.88
CA ALA A 66 0.78 -9.00 10.34
C ALA A 66 -0.56 -9.56 10.87
N ASN A 67 -1.15 -10.51 10.16
CA ASN A 67 -2.37 -11.23 10.54
C ASN A 67 -2.04 -12.63 11.06
N ARG A 68 -2.95 -13.23 11.85
CA ARG A 68 -2.74 -14.55 12.48
C ARG A 68 -2.39 -15.68 11.50
N TRP A 69 -2.88 -15.63 10.26
CA TRP A 69 -2.65 -16.71 9.28
C TRP A 69 -1.26 -16.63 8.68
N VAL A 70 -0.78 -15.42 8.38
CA VAL A 70 0.58 -15.21 7.87
C VAL A 70 1.59 -15.35 9.01
N LEU A 71 1.38 -14.67 10.14
CA LEU A 71 2.24 -14.78 11.32
C LEU A 71 2.28 -16.20 11.90
N GLY A 72 1.18 -16.96 11.78
CA GLY A 72 1.11 -18.36 12.21
C GLY A 72 2.09 -19.28 11.49
N ARG A 73 2.43 -19.00 10.23
CA ARG A 73 3.47 -19.74 9.47
C ARG A 73 4.85 -19.62 10.10
N TYR A 74 5.02 -18.62 10.98
CA TYR A 74 6.26 -18.29 11.67
C TYR A 74 6.19 -18.48 13.19
N GLY A 75 5.12 -19.11 13.70
CA GLY A 75 4.91 -19.31 15.13
C GLY A 75 4.57 -18.03 15.90
N LEU A 76 4.00 -17.03 15.22
CA LEU A 76 3.68 -15.70 15.78
C LEU A 76 2.17 -15.40 15.79
N ALA A 77 1.31 -16.41 15.63
CA ALA A 77 -0.15 -16.22 15.56
C ALA A 77 -0.74 -15.50 16.79
N ASP A 78 -0.15 -15.70 17.98
CA ASP A 78 -0.60 -15.08 19.24
C ASP A 78 0.04 -13.70 19.49
N ARG A 79 0.83 -13.19 18.54
CA ARG A 79 1.55 -11.91 18.66
C ARG A 79 1.07 -10.85 17.67
N VAL A 80 -0.12 -11.03 17.09
CA VAL A 80 -0.73 -10.10 16.11
C VAL A 80 -0.75 -8.67 16.65
N GLU A 81 -1.35 -8.46 17.83
CA GLU A 81 -1.50 -7.13 18.41
C GLU A 81 -0.15 -6.50 18.77
N GLU A 82 0.81 -7.30 19.22
CA GLU A 82 2.16 -6.83 19.55
C GLU A 82 2.91 -6.38 18.29
N VAL A 83 2.98 -7.21 17.26
CA VAL A 83 3.67 -6.91 16.00
C VAL A 83 3.08 -5.67 15.34
N ASN A 84 1.75 -5.57 15.25
CA ASN A 84 1.09 -4.42 14.64
C ASN A 84 1.32 -3.12 15.42
N ARG A 85 1.20 -3.16 16.75
CA ARG A 85 1.44 -1.98 17.58
C ARG A 85 2.88 -1.49 17.46
N GLU A 86 3.85 -2.39 17.52
CA GLU A 86 5.27 -2.04 17.40
C GLU A 86 5.61 -1.53 15.99
N ALA A 87 5.01 -2.10 14.93
CA ALA A 87 5.17 -1.58 13.57
C ALA A 87 4.75 -0.10 13.46
N ALA A 88 3.61 0.26 14.06
CA ALA A 88 3.13 1.65 14.11
C ALA A 88 4.02 2.55 14.98
N VAL A 89 4.49 2.07 16.14
CA VAL A 89 5.42 2.82 17.00
C VAL A 89 6.72 3.16 16.27
N VAL A 90 7.30 2.19 15.58
CA VAL A 90 8.55 2.37 14.82
C VAL A 90 8.36 3.37 13.68
N ALA A 91 7.30 3.24 12.88
CA ALA A 91 7.00 4.18 11.81
C ALA A 91 6.72 5.60 12.35
N ARG A 92 6.00 5.71 13.48
CA ARG A 92 5.74 6.99 14.14
C ARG A 92 7.01 7.67 14.61
N ARG A 93 7.95 6.90 15.20
CA ARG A 93 9.26 7.39 15.63
C ARG A 93 10.04 7.95 14.45
N ALA A 94 10.11 7.22 13.34
CA ALA A 94 10.76 7.66 12.10
C ALA A 94 10.14 8.96 11.54
N ALA A 95 8.80 9.01 11.48
CA ALA A 95 8.06 10.15 10.97
C ALA A 95 8.37 11.43 11.76
N GLY A 96 8.49 11.36 13.09
CA GLY A 96 8.83 12.51 13.94
C GLY A 96 7.92 13.72 13.72
N GLY A 97 6.64 13.48 13.39
CA GLY A 97 5.65 14.51 13.08
C GLY A 97 5.75 15.17 11.69
N ARG A 98 6.69 14.73 10.83
CA ARG A 98 6.94 15.31 9.50
C ARG A 98 6.16 14.64 8.36
N ALA A 99 5.53 13.50 8.64
CA ALA A 99 4.74 12.73 7.68
C ALA A 99 3.55 12.06 8.37
N LEU A 100 2.56 11.67 7.58
CA LEU A 100 1.50 10.78 8.01
C LEU A 100 2.00 9.34 8.05
N VAL A 101 1.51 8.57 9.02
CA VAL A 101 1.77 7.14 9.15
C VAL A 101 0.48 6.39 8.94
N LEU A 102 0.40 5.54 7.91
CA LEU A 102 -0.74 4.66 7.70
C LEU A 102 -0.39 3.24 8.14
N GLY A 103 -1.27 2.62 8.92
CA GLY A 103 -1.18 1.22 9.28
C GLY A 103 -1.49 0.35 8.06
N ASP A 104 -0.51 -0.42 7.58
CA ASP A 104 -0.65 -1.28 6.41
C ASP A 104 -1.28 -2.63 6.76
N ILE A 105 -2.32 -3.01 6.02
CA ILE A 105 -3.00 -4.30 6.12
C ILE A 105 -3.10 -4.90 4.71
N GLY A 106 -2.38 -5.99 4.49
CA GLY A 106 -2.45 -6.80 3.27
C GLY A 106 -3.53 -7.89 3.33
N PRO A 107 -3.64 -8.70 2.26
CA PRO A 107 -4.54 -9.85 2.24
C PRO A 107 -4.12 -10.90 3.26
N PHE A 108 -5.08 -11.68 3.76
CA PHE A 108 -4.78 -12.71 4.77
C PHE A 108 -4.02 -13.92 4.21
N GLY A 109 -3.89 -14.00 2.88
CA GLY A 109 -3.08 -14.99 2.18
C GLY A 109 -3.75 -16.34 1.98
N GLY A 110 -5.09 -16.37 1.95
CA GLY A 110 -5.90 -17.54 1.63
C GLY A 110 -7.20 -17.17 0.91
N PHE A 111 -8.15 -18.11 0.84
CA PHE A 111 -9.47 -17.88 0.23
C PHE A 111 -10.58 -18.00 1.27
N LEU A 112 -11.60 -17.15 1.16
CA LEU A 112 -12.82 -17.27 1.96
C LEU A 112 -13.67 -18.44 1.49
N ARG A 113 -14.58 -18.92 2.33
CA ARG A 113 -15.60 -19.89 1.93
C ARG A 113 -16.42 -19.38 0.74
N PRO A 114 -16.81 -20.26 -0.21
CA PRO A 114 -16.59 -21.71 -0.22
C PRO A 114 -15.26 -22.17 -0.83
N LEU A 115 -14.40 -21.27 -1.32
CA LEU A 115 -13.14 -21.62 -1.99
C LEU A 115 -12.03 -22.03 -1.02
N GLY A 116 -12.04 -21.49 0.19
CA GLY A 116 -11.18 -21.93 1.29
C GLY A 116 -11.98 -22.22 2.56
N GLU A 117 -11.30 -22.16 3.70
CA GLU A 117 -11.86 -22.62 4.99
C GLU A 117 -12.28 -21.47 5.92
N VAL A 118 -11.82 -20.24 5.63
CA VAL A 118 -12.02 -19.07 6.49
C VAL A 118 -13.37 -18.42 6.22
N ASP A 119 -14.11 -18.15 7.31
CA ASP A 119 -15.35 -17.40 7.27
C ASP A 119 -15.09 -15.88 7.20
N ALA A 120 -15.96 -15.16 6.48
CA ALA A 120 -15.82 -13.70 6.34
C ALA A 120 -15.87 -12.97 7.70
N SER A 121 -16.65 -13.48 8.67
CA SER A 121 -16.71 -12.93 10.02
C SER A 121 -15.40 -13.08 10.79
N ASP A 122 -14.71 -14.21 10.60
CA ASP A 122 -13.43 -14.48 11.23
C ASP A 122 -12.32 -13.58 10.65
N LEU A 123 -12.37 -13.35 9.34
CA LEU A 123 -11.51 -12.40 8.66
C LEU A 123 -11.75 -10.97 9.16
N GLU A 124 -13.00 -10.52 9.21
CA GLU A 124 -13.31 -9.16 9.68
C GLU A 124 -12.86 -8.98 11.14
N ALA A 125 -13.10 -9.96 12.01
CA ALA A 125 -12.64 -9.91 13.39
C ALA A 125 -11.11 -9.81 13.49
N GLU A 126 -10.38 -10.55 12.64
CA GLU A 126 -8.92 -10.46 12.58
C GLU A 126 -8.43 -9.09 12.11
N PHE A 127 -9.02 -8.54 11.05
CA PHE A 127 -8.65 -7.21 10.56
C PHE A 127 -8.99 -6.11 11.57
N VAL A 128 -10.04 -6.26 12.39
CA VAL A 128 -10.33 -5.32 13.48
C VAL A 128 -9.20 -5.34 14.50
N ARG A 129 -8.69 -6.52 14.87
CA ARG A 129 -7.58 -6.64 15.83
C ARG A 129 -6.32 -5.96 15.32
N GLN A 130 -5.95 -6.20 14.06
CA GLN A 130 -4.80 -5.54 13.44
C GLN A 130 -4.97 -4.02 13.39
N ALA A 131 -6.09 -3.54 12.84
CA ALA A 131 -6.36 -2.11 12.71
C ALA A 131 -6.36 -1.41 14.07
N ALA A 132 -6.98 -2.01 15.10
CA ALA A 132 -6.97 -1.46 16.45
C ALA A 132 -5.55 -1.34 17.02
N ALA A 133 -4.73 -2.40 16.89
CA ALA A 133 -3.35 -2.39 17.36
C ALA A 133 -2.48 -1.34 16.62
N LEU A 134 -2.66 -1.19 15.30
CA LEU A 134 -1.97 -0.16 14.50
C LEU A 134 -2.35 1.26 14.96
N LEU A 135 -3.63 1.51 15.22
CA LEU A 135 -4.12 2.80 15.72
C LEU A 135 -3.64 3.07 17.15
N GLU A 136 -3.62 2.07 18.03
CA GLU A 136 -3.06 2.15 19.38
C GLU A 136 -1.56 2.49 19.36
N GLY A 137 -0.81 1.92 18.42
CA GLY A 137 0.61 2.22 18.19
C GLY A 137 0.84 3.60 17.56
N GLY A 138 -0.22 4.32 17.22
CA GLY A 138 -0.19 5.71 16.81
C GLY A 138 -0.22 5.93 15.30
N ALA A 139 -0.73 4.99 14.49
CA ALA A 139 -1.03 5.26 13.07
C ALA A 139 -2.11 6.36 12.93
N ASP A 140 -1.99 7.22 11.91
CA ASP A 140 -2.95 8.28 11.58
C ASP A 140 -4.21 7.76 10.86
N GLY A 141 -4.10 6.57 10.26
CA GLY A 141 -5.14 5.91 9.47
C GLY A 141 -4.71 4.51 9.09
N ILE A 142 -5.55 3.83 8.31
CA ILE A 142 -5.29 2.48 7.80
C ILE A 142 -5.22 2.52 6.28
N VAL A 143 -4.23 1.83 5.72
CA VAL A 143 -4.15 1.52 4.29
C VAL A 143 -4.32 0.02 4.13
N ILE A 144 -5.27 -0.37 3.29
CA ILE A 144 -5.56 -1.76 2.95
C ILE A 144 -4.97 -1.99 1.57
N GLU A 145 -3.91 -2.78 1.45
CA GLU A 145 -3.14 -2.90 0.22
C GLU A 145 -3.25 -4.27 -0.46
N THR A 146 -3.12 -4.28 -1.79
CA THR A 146 -2.92 -5.51 -2.60
C THR A 146 -4.07 -6.51 -2.52
N MET A 147 -5.30 -6.06 -2.27
CA MET A 147 -6.46 -6.94 -2.25
C MET A 147 -6.82 -7.44 -3.65
N SER A 148 -7.32 -8.67 -3.76
CA SER A 148 -7.69 -9.28 -5.05
C SER A 148 -9.19 -9.58 -5.19
N ALA A 149 -9.91 -9.68 -4.06
CA ALA A 149 -11.33 -10.03 -3.99
C ALA A 149 -12.14 -8.88 -3.36
N LEU A 150 -13.40 -8.73 -3.78
CA LEU A 150 -14.29 -7.70 -3.22
C LEU A 150 -14.66 -8.02 -1.78
N GLU A 151 -14.93 -9.28 -1.48
CA GLU A 151 -15.34 -9.75 -0.17
C GLU A 151 -14.29 -9.45 0.90
N GLU A 152 -13.01 -9.63 0.54
CA GLU A 152 -11.88 -9.40 1.43
C GLU A 152 -11.63 -7.90 1.67
N VAL A 153 -11.58 -7.08 0.61
CA VAL A 153 -11.36 -5.63 0.75
C VAL A 153 -12.52 -4.95 1.48
N VAL A 154 -13.76 -5.38 1.24
CA VAL A 154 -14.95 -4.89 1.96
C VAL A 154 -14.86 -5.22 3.45
N ALA A 155 -14.50 -6.46 3.80
CA ALA A 155 -14.30 -6.86 5.19
C ALA A 155 -13.19 -6.03 5.86
N ALA A 156 -12.07 -5.80 5.17
CA ALA A 156 -10.97 -4.99 5.69
C ALA A 156 -11.38 -3.51 5.91
N VAL A 157 -12.13 -2.90 4.98
CA VAL A 157 -12.61 -1.50 5.12
C VAL A 157 -13.54 -1.38 6.32
N ARG A 158 -14.52 -2.30 6.46
CA ARG A 158 -15.43 -2.35 7.61
C ARG A 158 -14.67 -2.53 8.91
N ALA A 159 -13.70 -3.43 8.93
CA ALA A 159 -12.87 -3.70 10.09
C ALA A 159 -12.07 -2.45 10.52
N ALA A 160 -11.43 -1.76 9.59
CA ALA A 160 -10.71 -0.52 9.88
C ALA A 160 -11.64 0.56 10.48
N ARG A 161 -12.84 0.74 9.91
CA ARG A 161 -13.85 1.67 10.45
C ARG A 161 -14.32 1.26 11.85
N ARG A 162 -14.59 -0.02 12.08
CA ARG A 162 -14.99 -0.55 13.39
C ARG A 162 -13.89 -0.41 14.44
N ALA A 163 -12.62 -0.50 14.05
CA ALA A 163 -11.48 -0.23 14.91
C ALA A 163 -11.30 1.27 15.24
N GLY A 164 -12.06 2.16 14.61
CA GLY A 164 -12.03 3.60 14.86
C GLY A 164 -11.11 4.39 13.93
N ALA A 165 -10.67 3.80 12.80
CA ALA A 165 -9.87 4.51 11.81
C ALA A 165 -10.64 5.70 11.23
N ARG A 166 -10.09 6.90 11.40
CA ARG A 166 -10.66 8.14 10.82
C ARG A 166 -10.34 8.28 9.34
N LEU A 167 -9.22 7.72 8.91
CA LEU A 167 -8.76 7.67 7.53
C LEU A 167 -8.60 6.21 7.11
N VAL A 168 -9.28 5.81 6.04
CA VAL A 168 -9.18 4.46 5.45
C VAL A 168 -8.91 4.58 3.95
N ALA A 169 -7.76 4.09 3.52
CA ALA A 169 -7.42 3.92 2.12
C ALA A 169 -7.55 2.44 1.74
N ALA A 170 -8.12 2.13 0.58
CA ALA A 170 -8.27 0.76 0.11
C ALA A 170 -7.79 0.63 -1.33
N SER A 171 -6.81 -0.25 -1.55
CA SER A 171 -6.25 -0.55 -2.85
C SER A 171 -6.35 -2.02 -3.21
N LEU A 172 -6.46 -2.26 -4.51
CA LEU A 172 -6.46 -3.60 -5.10
C LEU A 172 -5.31 -3.76 -6.08
N ALA A 173 -4.84 -4.99 -6.23
CA ALA A 173 -3.85 -5.36 -7.23
C ALA A 173 -4.52 -5.84 -8.52
N PHE A 174 -4.17 -5.20 -9.62
CA PHE A 174 -4.69 -5.53 -10.95
C PHE A 174 -3.57 -6.03 -11.86
N ASP A 175 -3.95 -6.77 -12.90
CA ASP A 175 -3.09 -7.13 -14.01
C ASP A 175 -3.76 -6.79 -15.34
N ARG A 176 -2.94 -6.43 -16.33
CA ARG A 176 -3.40 -6.37 -17.73
C ARG A 176 -3.51 -7.77 -18.30
N LEU A 177 -4.74 -8.12 -18.70
CA LEU A 177 -5.06 -9.39 -19.34
C LEU A 177 -4.71 -9.37 -20.84
N PRO A 178 -4.54 -10.54 -21.50
CA PRO A 178 -4.25 -10.62 -22.93
C PRO A 178 -5.29 -9.95 -23.84
N ASN A 179 -6.55 -9.87 -23.39
CA ASN A 179 -7.63 -9.17 -24.11
C ASN A 179 -7.60 -7.64 -23.92
N GLY A 180 -6.60 -7.12 -23.22
CA GLY A 180 -6.43 -5.70 -22.95
C GLY A 180 -7.27 -5.14 -21.80
N ASN A 181 -8.05 -5.96 -21.11
CA ASN A 181 -8.76 -5.53 -19.91
C ASN A 181 -7.83 -5.54 -18.69
N VAL A 182 -8.08 -4.63 -17.75
CA VAL A 182 -7.42 -4.61 -16.44
C VAL A 182 -8.35 -5.25 -15.41
N ARG A 183 -7.88 -6.30 -14.72
CA ARG A 183 -8.67 -7.04 -13.72
C ARG A 183 -7.79 -7.49 -12.57
N THR A 184 -8.37 -7.66 -11.38
CA THR A 184 -7.70 -8.38 -10.29
C THR A 184 -7.57 -9.87 -10.64
N MET A 185 -6.80 -10.61 -9.85
CA MET A 185 -6.72 -12.06 -9.96
C MET A 185 -8.11 -12.73 -9.88
N MET A 186 -9.01 -12.20 -9.06
CA MET A 186 -10.39 -12.70 -8.92
C MET A 186 -11.37 -12.11 -9.96
N GLY A 187 -10.89 -11.42 -10.98
CA GLY A 187 -11.71 -10.94 -12.09
C GLY A 187 -12.46 -9.64 -11.82
N VAL A 188 -12.11 -8.90 -10.76
CA VAL A 188 -12.75 -7.62 -10.40
C VAL A 188 -12.23 -6.50 -11.31
N SER A 189 -13.13 -5.68 -11.85
CA SER A 189 -12.76 -4.48 -12.61
C SER A 189 -12.46 -3.28 -11.70
N PRO A 190 -11.67 -2.28 -12.15
CA PRO A 190 -11.45 -1.05 -11.40
C PRO A 190 -12.74 -0.34 -10.97
N GLU A 191 -13.76 -0.31 -11.82
CA GLU A 191 -15.06 0.31 -11.51
C GLU A 191 -15.80 -0.45 -10.40
N GLN A 192 -15.79 -1.79 -10.46
CA GLN A 192 -16.39 -2.62 -9.40
C GLN A 192 -15.68 -2.39 -8.07
N ALA A 193 -14.34 -2.35 -8.08
CA ALA A 193 -13.53 -2.08 -6.90
C ALA A 193 -13.84 -0.71 -6.29
N ALA A 194 -13.82 0.36 -7.10
CA ALA A 194 -14.11 1.72 -6.65
C ALA A 194 -15.51 1.86 -6.06
N SER A 195 -16.51 1.27 -6.71
CA SER A 195 -17.89 1.27 -6.22
C SER A 195 -18.00 0.58 -4.85
N ALA A 196 -17.40 -0.61 -4.72
CA ALA A 196 -17.46 -1.40 -3.49
C ALA A 196 -16.78 -0.70 -2.32
N VAL A 197 -15.52 -0.25 -2.48
CA VAL A 197 -14.79 0.36 -1.35
C VAL A 197 -15.38 1.72 -0.95
N ALA A 198 -15.89 2.49 -1.91
CA ALA A 198 -16.56 3.75 -1.61
C ALA A 198 -17.88 3.53 -0.85
N ALA A 199 -18.65 2.51 -1.21
CA ALA A 199 -19.90 2.17 -0.53
C ALA A 199 -19.68 1.75 0.94
N GLU A 200 -18.54 1.13 1.24
CA GLU A 200 -18.16 0.73 2.60
C GLU A 200 -17.48 1.83 3.41
N GLY A 201 -17.35 3.03 2.82
CA GLY A 201 -16.84 4.21 3.50
C GLY A 201 -15.33 4.28 3.55
N ALA A 202 -14.60 3.78 2.53
CA ALA A 202 -13.22 4.21 2.33
C ALA A 202 -13.14 5.72 2.01
N ASP A 203 -12.07 6.37 2.45
CA ASP A 203 -11.79 7.78 2.13
C ASP A 203 -10.95 7.91 0.86
N ILE A 204 -10.26 6.83 0.46
CA ILE A 204 -9.40 6.78 -0.72
C ILE A 204 -9.58 5.44 -1.42
N VAL A 205 -9.74 5.48 -2.74
CA VAL A 205 -9.64 4.28 -3.60
C VAL A 205 -8.25 4.22 -4.21
N GLY A 206 -7.65 3.04 -4.30
CA GLY A 206 -6.33 2.91 -4.88
C GLY A 206 -6.08 1.65 -5.67
N ALA A 207 -4.92 1.63 -6.30
CA ALA A 207 -4.36 0.45 -6.91
C ALA A 207 -2.85 0.42 -6.67
N ASN A 208 -2.34 -0.76 -6.35
CA ASN A 208 -0.92 -0.94 -6.12
C ASN A 208 -0.46 -2.27 -6.72
N CYS A 209 0.86 -2.43 -6.86
CA CYS A 209 1.48 -3.67 -7.33
C CYS A 209 1.04 -4.10 -8.75
N GLY A 210 0.72 -5.38 -8.96
CA GLY A 210 0.47 -5.96 -10.28
C GLY A 210 1.73 -6.55 -10.91
N THR A 211 1.61 -7.76 -11.42
CA THR A 211 2.72 -8.49 -12.06
C THR A 211 2.86 -8.18 -13.55
N ARG A 212 1.80 -7.61 -14.14
CA ARG A 212 1.71 -7.26 -15.57
C ARG A 212 1.08 -5.89 -15.75
N MET A 213 1.54 -4.92 -14.97
CA MET A 213 1.06 -3.53 -15.01
C MET A 213 2.21 -2.58 -15.31
N SER A 214 2.03 -1.75 -16.34
CA SER A 214 2.87 -0.57 -16.57
C SER A 214 2.30 0.65 -15.85
N THR A 215 3.08 1.74 -15.75
CA THR A 215 2.56 3.04 -15.26
C THR A 215 1.43 3.56 -16.14
N ALA A 216 1.47 3.33 -17.45
CA ALA A 216 0.39 3.68 -18.36
C ALA A 216 -0.91 2.91 -18.07
N ASP A 217 -0.81 1.65 -17.66
CA ASP A 217 -1.98 0.86 -17.23
C ASP A 217 -2.60 1.42 -15.96
N PHE A 218 -1.76 1.90 -15.03
CA PHE A 218 -2.26 2.60 -13.85
C PHE A 218 -3.00 3.89 -14.21
N ALA A 219 -2.56 4.65 -15.21
CA ALA A 219 -3.32 5.82 -15.68
C ALA A 219 -4.72 5.44 -16.21
N VAL A 220 -4.88 4.25 -16.81
CA VAL A 220 -6.20 3.71 -17.19
C VAL A 220 -7.04 3.39 -15.95
N VAL A 221 -6.45 2.78 -14.91
CA VAL A 221 -7.12 2.50 -13.64
C VAL A 221 -7.58 3.79 -12.96
N VAL A 222 -6.74 4.83 -12.92
CA VAL A 222 -7.11 6.15 -12.38
C VAL A 222 -8.35 6.69 -13.08
N LYS A 223 -8.39 6.68 -14.42
CA LYS A 223 -9.55 7.15 -15.19
C LYS A 223 -10.82 6.37 -14.87
N ALA A 224 -10.71 5.05 -14.69
CA ALA A 224 -11.84 4.19 -14.31
C ALA A 224 -12.33 4.47 -12.87
N PHE A 225 -11.43 4.73 -11.93
CA PHE A 225 -11.83 5.16 -10.59
C PHE A 225 -12.51 6.53 -10.62
N ARG A 226 -11.97 7.50 -11.36
CA ARG A 226 -12.52 8.86 -11.49
C ARG A 226 -13.88 8.91 -12.19
N SER A 227 -14.19 7.94 -13.06
CA SER A 227 -15.52 7.82 -13.66
C SER A 227 -16.57 7.24 -12.70
N THR A 228 -16.11 6.58 -11.61
CA THR A 228 -16.97 5.85 -10.67
C THR A 228 -17.17 6.61 -9.36
N THR A 229 -16.14 7.27 -8.84
CA THR A 229 -16.17 7.92 -7.53
C THR A 229 -15.43 9.27 -7.52
N ARG A 230 -15.76 10.10 -6.53
CA ARG A 230 -15.07 11.38 -6.25
C ARG A 230 -13.96 11.27 -5.21
N LEU A 231 -13.80 10.10 -4.59
CA LEU A 231 -12.72 9.88 -3.64
C LEU A 231 -11.36 10.20 -4.30
N PRO A 232 -10.39 10.73 -3.53
CA PRO A 232 -9.01 10.76 -3.95
C PRO A 232 -8.54 9.39 -4.44
N VAL A 233 -7.68 9.40 -5.45
CA VAL A 233 -7.12 8.17 -6.03
C VAL A 233 -5.67 8.02 -5.58
N MET A 234 -5.33 6.85 -5.05
CA MET A 234 -3.97 6.46 -4.67
C MET A 234 -3.37 5.45 -5.64
N ILE A 235 -2.13 5.65 -6.09
CA ILE A 235 -1.40 4.69 -6.93
C ILE A 235 -0.01 4.41 -6.37
N GLN A 236 0.31 3.15 -6.12
CA GLN A 236 1.65 2.70 -5.72
C GLN A 236 2.15 1.64 -6.72
N ALA A 237 2.84 2.08 -7.77
CA ALA A 237 3.28 1.20 -8.85
C ALA A 237 4.59 0.47 -8.50
N ASN A 238 4.76 -0.75 -9.03
CA ASN A 238 6.05 -1.45 -8.98
C ASN A 238 7.12 -0.72 -9.82
N ALA A 239 8.40 -0.99 -9.57
CA ALA A 239 9.50 -0.55 -10.42
C ALA A 239 9.61 -1.41 -11.70
N GLY A 240 8.51 -1.48 -12.45
CA GLY A 240 8.31 -2.36 -13.59
C GLY A 240 7.75 -3.73 -13.20
N SER A 241 7.45 -4.55 -14.21
CA SER A 241 7.05 -5.94 -13.97
C SER A 241 8.22 -6.75 -13.40
N PRO A 242 7.96 -7.68 -12.46
CA PRO A 242 9.00 -8.54 -11.92
C PRO A 242 9.54 -9.50 -12.98
N GLU A 243 10.86 -9.58 -13.11
CA GLU A 243 11.58 -10.61 -13.87
C GLU A 243 12.15 -11.65 -12.90
N LEU A 244 12.12 -12.93 -13.25
CA LEU A 244 12.72 -13.98 -12.41
C LEU A 244 14.16 -14.26 -12.86
N GLU A 245 15.11 -13.98 -11.98
CA GLU A 245 16.53 -14.30 -12.14
C GLU A 245 17.01 -15.13 -10.96
N GLU A 246 17.49 -16.34 -11.21
CA GLU A 246 18.01 -17.25 -10.18
C GLU A 246 17.03 -17.46 -9.00
N GLY A 247 15.72 -17.49 -9.30
CA GLY A 247 14.66 -17.64 -8.30
C GLY A 247 14.32 -16.37 -7.51
N ARG A 248 14.88 -15.22 -7.88
CA ARG A 248 14.62 -13.91 -7.26
C ARG A 248 13.88 -12.99 -8.23
N ALA A 249 12.94 -12.22 -7.70
CA ALA A 249 12.26 -11.17 -8.46
C ALA A 249 13.19 -9.95 -8.59
N VAL A 250 13.49 -9.56 -9.83
CA VAL A 250 14.29 -8.40 -10.19
C VAL A 250 13.38 -7.37 -10.86
N TYR A 251 13.56 -6.11 -10.48
CA TYR A 251 12.81 -4.96 -11.01
C TYR A 251 13.80 -4.02 -11.68
N ARG A 252 13.55 -3.71 -12.96
CA ARG A 252 14.53 -3.04 -13.83
C ARG A 252 14.17 -1.62 -14.24
N LEU A 253 12.97 -1.14 -13.90
CA LEU A 253 12.59 0.22 -14.23
C LEU A 253 13.46 1.17 -13.41
N SER A 254 14.12 2.12 -14.08
CA SER A 254 15.00 3.07 -13.41
C SER A 254 14.19 4.14 -12.65
N PRO A 255 14.78 4.82 -11.65
CA PRO A 255 14.13 5.94 -10.97
C PRO A 255 13.56 7.01 -11.90
N GLY A 256 14.32 7.39 -12.93
CA GLY A 256 13.89 8.41 -13.90
C GLY A 256 12.72 7.95 -14.75
N ALA A 257 12.78 6.73 -15.31
CA ALA A 257 11.70 6.18 -16.12
C ALA A 257 10.43 5.92 -15.30
N PHE A 258 10.58 5.48 -14.04
CA PHE A 258 9.47 5.34 -13.10
C PHE A 258 8.80 6.68 -12.83
N ALA A 259 9.58 7.72 -12.52
CA ALA A 259 9.06 9.06 -12.25
C ALA A 259 8.34 9.65 -13.48
N GLU A 260 8.91 9.51 -14.68
CA GLU A 260 8.29 9.95 -15.94
C GLU A 260 6.94 9.28 -16.15
N GLY A 261 6.87 7.95 -16.04
CA GLY A 261 5.62 7.22 -16.17
C GLY A 261 4.58 7.58 -15.10
N MET A 262 5.01 7.84 -13.87
CA MET A 262 4.10 8.24 -12.79
C MET A 262 3.57 9.66 -12.95
N VAL A 263 4.25 10.57 -13.66
CA VAL A 263 3.67 11.88 -14.00
C VAL A 263 2.41 11.73 -14.86
N GLU A 264 2.36 10.75 -15.77
CA GLU A 264 1.13 10.46 -16.54
C GLU A 264 -0.01 9.97 -15.64
N VAL A 265 0.32 9.21 -14.60
CA VAL A 265 -0.63 8.74 -13.58
C VAL A 265 -1.19 9.92 -12.78
N VAL A 266 -0.34 10.87 -12.41
CA VAL A 266 -0.76 12.13 -11.75
C VAL A 266 -1.64 12.95 -12.68
N ALA A 267 -1.24 13.15 -13.93
CA ALA A 267 -2.02 13.86 -14.94
C ALA A 267 -3.39 13.20 -15.22
N ALA A 268 -3.51 11.89 -15.02
CA ALA A 268 -4.79 11.18 -15.10
C ALA A 268 -5.73 11.45 -13.90
N GLY A 269 -5.23 12.07 -12.82
CA GLY A 269 -6.01 12.47 -11.65
C GLY A 269 -5.69 11.71 -10.35
N ALA A 270 -4.52 11.07 -10.25
CA ALA A 270 -4.06 10.51 -8.98
C ALA A 270 -3.72 11.64 -7.98
N ALA A 271 -4.16 11.49 -6.74
CA ALA A 271 -3.96 12.47 -5.67
C ALA A 271 -2.87 12.05 -4.67
N LEU A 272 -2.62 10.74 -4.56
CA LEU A 272 -1.50 10.17 -3.82
C LEU A 272 -0.75 9.21 -4.75
N VAL A 273 0.56 9.38 -4.87
CA VAL A 273 1.41 8.49 -5.66
C VAL A 273 2.60 8.01 -4.85
N GLY A 274 2.96 6.75 -4.99
CA GLY A 274 4.10 6.14 -4.32
C GLY A 274 4.64 4.96 -5.11
N GLY A 275 5.43 4.14 -4.43
CA GLY A 275 6.01 2.93 -5.00
C GLY A 275 5.58 1.67 -4.28
N CYS A 276 5.56 0.56 -5.01
CA CYS A 276 5.42 -0.79 -4.48
C CYS A 276 6.70 -1.57 -4.79
N CYS A 277 6.63 -2.87 -5.11
CA CYS A 277 7.78 -3.76 -5.19
C CYS A 277 8.86 -3.25 -6.16
N GLY A 278 10.11 -3.33 -5.71
CA GLY A 278 11.29 -2.92 -6.46
C GLY A 278 11.61 -1.42 -6.38
N THR A 279 10.67 -0.59 -5.94
CA THR A 279 10.94 0.84 -5.75
C THR A 279 11.81 1.08 -4.52
N THR A 280 12.73 2.04 -4.65
CA THR A 280 13.74 2.37 -3.64
C THR A 280 13.64 3.85 -3.25
N PRO A 281 14.35 4.32 -2.22
CA PRO A 281 14.43 5.75 -1.91
C PRO A 281 14.82 6.62 -3.12
N ALA A 282 15.69 6.11 -4.02
CA ALA A 282 16.03 6.82 -5.26
C ALA A 282 14.83 6.99 -6.21
N HIS A 283 13.94 5.99 -6.30
CA HIS A 283 12.71 6.09 -7.10
C HIS A 283 11.77 7.14 -6.52
N ILE A 284 11.61 7.15 -5.19
CA ILE A 284 10.76 8.11 -4.50
C ILE A 284 11.32 9.54 -4.62
N GLY A 285 12.64 9.71 -4.52
CA GLY A 285 13.30 11.00 -4.75
C GLY A 285 13.06 11.54 -6.16
N ALA A 286 13.18 10.69 -7.19
CA ALA A 286 12.88 11.06 -8.56
C ALA A 286 11.39 11.40 -8.75
N LEU A 287 10.50 10.59 -8.18
CA LEU A 287 9.05 10.82 -8.20
C LEU A 287 8.68 12.16 -7.54
N ALA A 288 9.19 12.43 -6.34
CA ALA A 288 8.91 13.66 -5.62
C ALA A 288 9.35 14.91 -6.39
N ALA A 289 10.53 14.87 -7.01
CA ALA A 289 11.01 15.97 -7.85
C ALA A 289 10.14 16.18 -9.10
N ALA A 290 9.73 15.08 -9.76
CA ALA A 290 8.88 15.14 -10.95
C ALA A 290 7.46 15.65 -10.63
N VAL A 291 6.85 15.16 -9.56
CA VAL A 291 5.54 15.62 -9.05
C VAL A 291 5.59 17.10 -8.70
N GLN A 292 6.61 17.54 -7.97
CA GLN A 292 6.75 18.95 -7.62
C GLN A 292 6.89 19.85 -8.85
N ALA A 293 7.60 19.38 -9.90
CA ALA A 293 7.71 20.12 -11.15
C ALA A 293 6.36 20.18 -11.89
N PHE A 294 5.63 19.08 -11.96
CA PHE A 294 4.31 19.00 -12.58
C PHE A 294 3.30 19.93 -11.90
N ASP A 295 3.15 19.82 -10.57
CA ASP A 295 2.19 20.62 -9.79
C ASP A 295 2.48 22.13 -9.85
N ARG A 296 3.75 22.54 -10.01
CA ARG A 296 4.11 23.95 -10.22
C ARG A 296 3.64 24.46 -11.57
N ASN A 297 3.72 23.65 -12.62
CA ASN A 297 3.34 24.05 -13.97
C ASN A 297 1.82 24.14 -14.14
N GLU A 298 1.05 23.26 -13.50
CA GLU A 298 -0.43 23.29 -13.54
C GLU A 298 -1.07 24.43 -12.73
N ARG A 299 -0.28 25.10 -11.87
CA ARG A 299 -0.73 26.24 -11.05
C ARG A 299 -0.47 27.61 -11.67
N VAL A 300 0.28 27.67 -12.76
CA VAL A 300 0.63 28.88 -13.51
C VAL A 300 -0.32 29.03 -14.69
#